data_AF-A0A4R4X522-F1
#
_entry.id   AF-A0A4R4X522-F1
#
_cell.length_a   1.000
_cell.length_b   1.000
_cell.length_c   1.000
_cell.angle_alpha   90.00
_cell.angle_beta   90.00
_cell.angle_gamma   90.00
#
_symmetry.space_group_name_H-M   'P 1'
#
loop_
_entity.id
_entity.type
_entity.pdbx_description
1 polymer ?
#
loop_
_entity_poly.entity_id
_entity_poly.type
_entity_poly.pdbx_seq_one_letter_code
_entity_poly.pdbx_strand_id
1 'polypeptide(L)'
;MSRDEADRALARLRDERERISAALLELEAHQGYQLLEGAALDGETRRVQSEVRAGLRSLWALFDVYGRVLGAAEELRARHAKPGQTQLKELTWLLAGPSVELPVEEVPLERRTLLSVPSGEKLTLRAAVERMTPLYEEAARTVAALDAVWSALLSRLAEVEAERRAAEELLESLGGTEPELDRLRADLAAVAAIVRSDPMALARDGRADTGRLDAIRTGLADVRRGLEEAERLRDGFADRLRAVAAVLDRLRGTEEEARRVRDEVLAKIVKPTLPDLPESSAALADRLAAVARPAQGAGWNDLAARVAELERASNDALERAREASGVIRGLLDRREELRGRLEGYRVKAARLGHAEDTELARIYEQARELLWTSPCDLRKATVTLSGYQQAINARAKGVER
;
A
#
# COMPACT_ATOMS: atom_id res chain seq x y z
N MET A 1 21.01 3.31 72.20
CA MET A 1 21.91 3.83 71.14
C MET A 1 22.61 5.10 71.62
N SER A 2 23.82 5.35 71.13
CA SER A 2 24.57 6.60 71.33
C SER A 2 24.06 7.72 70.39
N ARG A 3 24.49 8.97 70.61
CA ARG A 3 24.11 10.11 69.76
C ARG A 3 24.50 9.88 68.29
N ASP A 4 25.74 9.46 68.05
CA ASP A 4 26.27 9.24 66.70
C ASP A 4 25.59 8.04 66.01
N GLU A 5 25.13 7.06 66.78
CA GLU A 5 24.30 5.97 66.25
C GLU A 5 22.91 6.45 65.84
N ALA A 6 22.27 7.30 66.65
CA ALA A 6 20.97 7.88 66.32
C ALA A 6 21.04 8.78 65.08
N ASP A 7 22.07 9.62 64.98
CA ASP A 7 22.28 10.50 63.81
C ASP A 7 22.52 9.68 62.53
N ARG A 8 23.32 8.59 62.61
CA ARG A 8 23.52 7.67 61.49
C ARG A 8 22.25 6.89 61.13
N ALA A 9 21.46 6.48 62.11
CA ALA A 9 20.20 5.77 61.87
C ALA A 9 19.17 6.67 61.19
N LEU A 10 19.01 7.91 61.66
CA LEU A 10 18.13 8.91 61.04
C LEU A 10 18.55 9.22 59.60
N ALA A 11 19.84 9.41 59.33
CA ALA A 11 20.33 9.62 57.97
C ALA A 11 19.95 8.45 57.03
N ARG A 12 20.22 7.21 57.45
CA ARG A 12 19.85 6.02 56.64
C ARG A 12 18.35 5.89 56.40
N LEU A 13 17.52 6.16 57.41
CA LEU A 13 16.06 6.06 57.30
C LEU A 13 15.47 7.20 56.44
N ARG A 14 16.09 8.38 56.43
CA ARG A 14 15.74 9.45 55.47
C ARG A 14 15.98 9.01 54.03
N ASP A 15 17.17 8.49 53.75
CA ASP A 15 17.52 8.00 52.42
C ASP A 15 16.61 6.82 52.00
N GLU A 16 16.18 5.99 52.95
CA GLU A 16 15.19 4.94 52.70
C GLU A 16 13.79 5.52 52.40
N ARG A 17 13.32 6.49 53.19
CA ARG A 17 12.04 7.17 52.95
C ARG A 17 11.99 7.81 51.57
N GLU A 18 13.07 8.50 51.17
CA GLU A 18 13.16 9.14 49.86
C GLU A 18 13.12 8.12 48.72
N ARG A 19 13.85 7.01 48.84
CA ARG A 19 13.80 5.91 47.86
C ARG A 19 12.43 5.27 47.74
N ILE A 20 11.75 5.02 48.87
CA ILE A 20 10.38 4.47 48.87
C ILE A 20 9.41 5.46 48.22
N SER A 21 9.48 6.74 48.60
CA SER A 21 8.63 7.78 48.00
C SER A 21 8.85 7.88 46.49
N ALA A 22 10.10 7.85 46.03
CA ALA A 22 10.43 7.88 44.61
C ALA A 22 9.85 6.67 43.88
N ALA A 23 10.02 5.46 44.42
CA ALA A 23 9.48 4.24 43.83
C ALA A 23 7.95 4.23 43.73
N LEU A 24 7.24 4.73 44.76
CA LEU A 24 5.77 4.84 44.72
C LEU A 24 5.31 5.84 43.65
N LEU A 25 5.96 6.99 43.54
CA LEU A 25 5.67 7.99 42.50
C LEU A 25 6.00 7.48 41.09
N GLU A 26 7.09 6.72 40.93
CA GLU A 26 7.44 6.07 39.67
C GLU A 26 6.39 5.04 39.25
N LEU A 27 5.85 4.27 40.18
CA LEU A 27 4.76 3.32 39.92
C LEU A 27 3.48 4.04 39.47
N GLU A 28 3.11 5.15 40.12
CA GLU A 28 1.97 5.98 39.71
C GLU A 28 2.20 6.67 38.37
N ALA A 29 3.44 7.06 38.05
CA ALA A 29 3.81 7.64 36.77
C ALA A 29 3.88 6.61 35.63
N HIS A 30 3.90 5.31 35.95
CA HIS A 30 3.97 4.25 34.96
C HIS A 30 2.75 4.29 34.01
N GLN A 31 2.99 4.10 32.71
CA GLN A 31 1.95 4.18 31.68
C GLN A 31 0.76 3.25 31.97
N GLY A 32 1.01 2.00 32.32
CA GLY A 32 -0.03 1.06 32.74
C GLY A 32 -0.94 1.57 33.87
N TYR A 33 -0.41 2.33 34.84
CA TYR A 33 -1.22 2.91 35.92
C TYR A 33 -2.02 4.12 35.43
N GLN A 34 -1.42 4.98 34.62
CA GLN A 34 -2.12 6.12 34.01
C GLN A 34 -3.29 5.68 33.10
N LEU A 35 -3.10 4.58 32.37
CA LEU A 35 -4.16 3.95 31.58
C LEU A 35 -5.32 3.46 32.44
N LEU A 36 -5.02 2.94 33.64
CA LEU A 36 -6.04 2.55 34.60
C LEU A 36 -6.85 3.74 35.12
N GLU A 37 -6.24 4.91 35.32
CA GLU A 37 -6.95 6.10 35.83
C GLU A 37 -7.83 6.79 34.78
N GLY A 38 -7.41 6.82 33.51
CA GLY A 38 -8.06 7.61 32.46
C GLY A 38 -9.20 6.95 31.69
N ALA A 39 -9.39 5.63 31.80
CA ALA A 39 -10.31 4.88 30.95
C ALA A 39 -11.61 4.47 31.67
N ALA A 40 -12.73 4.45 30.93
CA ALA A 40 -13.95 3.76 31.35
C ALA A 40 -13.75 2.25 31.17
N LEU A 41 -13.19 1.61 32.20
CA LEU A 41 -12.82 0.19 32.19
C LEU A 41 -14.00 -0.68 32.58
N ASP A 42 -14.11 -1.85 31.96
CA ASP A 42 -15.11 -2.89 32.25
C ASP A 42 -14.47 -4.23 32.62
N GLY A 43 -15.31 -5.18 33.03
CA GLY A 43 -14.96 -6.59 33.18
C GLY A 43 -13.69 -6.87 33.98
N GLU A 44 -12.77 -7.62 33.38
CA GLU A 44 -11.56 -8.09 34.04
C GLU A 44 -10.57 -6.95 34.30
N THR A 45 -10.47 -6.00 33.39
CA THR A 45 -9.60 -4.83 33.54
C THR A 45 -10.05 -3.94 34.69
N ARG A 46 -11.37 -3.80 34.92
CA ARG A 46 -11.90 -3.10 36.11
C ARG A 46 -11.57 -3.84 37.42
N ARG A 47 -11.57 -5.18 37.41
CA ARG A 47 -11.16 -5.98 38.57
C ARG A 47 -9.69 -5.71 38.92
N VAL A 48 -8.82 -5.80 37.92
CA VAL A 48 -7.38 -5.48 38.04
C VAL A 48 -7.17 -4.03 38.52
N GLN A 49 -7.89 -3.06 37.98
CA GLN A 49 -7.86 -1.66 38.43
C GLN A 49 -8.15 -1.55 39.93
N SER A 50 -9.20 -2.23 40.38
CA SER A 50 -9.66 -2.15 41.77
C SER A 50 -8.64 -2.75 42.74
N GLU A 51 -8.01 -3.86 42.35
CA GLU A 51 -6.96 -4.55 43.11
C GLU A 51 -5.71 -3.69 43.22
N VAL A 52 -5.21 -3.16 42.10
CA VAL A 52 -4.04 -2.24 42.09
C VAL A 52 -4.32 -1.00 42.94
N ARG A 53 -5.49 -0.37 42.79
CA ARG A 53 -5.87 0.79 43.60
C ARG A 53 -5.96 0.45 45.10
N ALA A 54 -6.47 -0.72 45.47
CA ALA A 54 -6.54 -1.15 46.87
C ALA A 54 -5.14 -1.42 47.45
N GLY A 55 -4.26 -2.07 46.70
CA GLY A 55 -2.86 -2.30 47.07
C GLY A 55 -2.11 -0.99 47.25
N LEU A 56 -2.27 -0.04 46.32
CA LEU A 56 -1.60 1.26 46.38
C LEU A 56 -2.11 2.13 47.53
N ARG A 57 -3.42 2.12 47.82
CA ARG A 57 -3.96 2.77 49.03
C ARG A 57 -3.34 2.18 50.30
N SER A 58 -3.17 0.87 50.36
CA SER A 58 -2.55 0.19 51.50
C SER A 58 -1.07 0.56 51.64
N LEU A 59 -0.35 0.66 50.52
CA LEU A 59 1.05 1.11 50.47
C LEU A 59 1.20 2.54 50.99
N TRP A 60 0.41 3.49 50.47
CA TRP A 60 0.44 4.88 50.94
C TRP A 60 0.06 5.01 52.41
N ALA A 61 -0.94 4.26 52.89
CA ALA A 61 -1.29 4.25 54.31
C ALA A 61 -0.14 3.75 55.21
N LEU A 62 0.56 2.68 54.80
CA LEU A 62 1.75 2.20 55.50
C LEU A 62 2.90 3.22 55.47
N PHE A 63 3.14 3.82 54.30
CA PHE A 63 4.17 4.84 54.11
C PHE A 63 3.91 6.09 54.94
N ASP A 64 2.65 6.52 55.06
CA ASP A 64 2.26 7.67 55.88
C ASP A 64 2.49 7.43 57.38
N VAL A 65 2.17 6.24 57.89
CA VAL A 65 2.46 5.89 59.30
C VAL A 65 3.97 5.81 59.51
N TYR A 66 4.71 5.17 58.60
CA TYR A 66 6.18 5.12 58.61
C TYR A 66 6.79 6.53 58.64
N GLY A 67 6.33 7.41 57.75
CA GLY A 67 6.80 8.79 57.62
C GLY A 67 6.53 9.63 58.87
N ARG A 68 5.36 9.45 59.51
CA ARG A 68 5.02 10.13 60.78
C ARG A 68 5.96 9.75 61.92
N VAL A 69 6.28 8.46 62.07
CA VAL A 69 7.22 7.98 63.10
C VAL A 69 8.62 8.52 62.86
N LEU A 70 9.10 8.47 61.61
CA LEU A 70 10.41 9.03 61.26
C LEU A 70 10.44 10.55 61.52
N GLY A 71 9.40 11.29 61.10
CA GLY A 71 9.28 12.72 61.35
C GLY A 71 9.28 13.06 62.85
N ALA A 72 8.59 12.27 63.68
CA ALA A 72 8.61 12.45 65.13
C ALA A 72 10.02 12.24 65.73
N ALA A 73 10.77 11.24 65.24
CA ALA A 73 12.15 11.00 65.67
C ALA A 73 13.09 12.13 65.22
N GLU A 74 12.92 12.65 64.02
CA GLU A 74 13.67 13.81 63.49
C GLU A 74 13.40 15.07 64.32
N GLU A 75 12.13 15.34 64.64
CA GLU A 75 11.73 16.50 65.43
C GLU A 75 12.25 16.41 66.87
N LEU A 76 12.18 15.22 67.49
CA LEU A 76 12.75 14.97 68.82
C LEU A 76 14.26 15.23 68.82
N ARG A 77 14.97 14.77 67.78
CA ARG A 77 16.41 14.98 67.65
C ARG A 77 16.78 16.44 67.36
N ALA A 78 15.98 17.16 66.58
CA ALA A 78 16.19 18.57 66.23
C ALA A 78 15.98 19.50 67.43
N ARG A 79 14.95 19.23 68.25
CA ARG A 79 14.66 19.99 69.48
C ARG A 79 15.75 19.85 70.56
N HIS A 80 16.54 18.78 70.52
CA HIS A 80 17.56 18.49 71.52
C HIS A 80 18.95 18.32 70.91
N ALA A 81 19.72 19.42 70.84
CA ALA A 81 21.10 19.42 70.33
C ALA A 81 22.05 18.50 71.14
N LYS A 82 21.77 18.31 72.44
CA LYS A 82 22.44 17.37 73.35
C LYS A 82 21.38 16.51 74.07
N PRO A 83 20.91 15.42 73.47
CA PRO A 83 19.88 14.58 74.07
C PRO A 83 20.40 13.86 75.32
N GLY A 84 19.60 13.85 76.39
CA GLY A 84 19.90 13.09 77.61
C GLY A 84 19.52 11.61 77.48
N GLN A 85 19.69 10.84 78.57
CA GLN A 85 19.35 9.39 78.55
C GLN A 85 17.87 9.12 78.21
N THR A 86 16.95 9.95 78.69
CA THR A 86 15.51 9.78 78.41
C THR A 86 15.22 9.97 76.92
N GLN A 87 15.73 11.05 76.31
CA GLN A 87 15.57 11.30 74.87
C GLN A 87 16.27 10.22 74.03
N LEU A 88 17.44 9.73 74.45
CA LEU A 88 18.12 8.63 73.74
C LEU A 88 17.34 7.32 73.82
N LYS A 89 16.68 7.02 74.94
CA LYS A 89 15.78 5.84 75.06
C LYS A 89 14.56 5.99 74.15
N GLU A 90 13.97 7.16 74.10
CA GLU A 90 12.83 7.45 73.21
C GLU A 90 13.22 7.38 71.72
N LEU A 91 14.36 7.95 71.34
CA LEU A 91 14.92 7.78 69.98
C LEU A 91 15.22 6.31 69.66
N THR A 92 15.74 5.55 70.63
CA THR A 92 15.94 4.10 70.47
C THR A 92 14.61 3.39 70.18
N TRP A 93 13.56 3.75 70.91
CA TRP A 93 12.23 3.18 70.72
C TRP A 93 11.63 3.55 69.36
N LEU A 94 11.69 4.82 68.96
CA LEU A 94 11.15 5.27 67.67
C LEU A 94 11.86 4.64 66.48
N LEU A 95 13.19 4.51 66.54
CA LEU A 95 14.00 4.05 65.41
C LEU A 95 14.17 2.52 65.32
N ALA A 96 14.13 1.82 66.45
CA ALA A 96 14.39 0.37 66.50
C ALA A 96 13.29 -0.44 67.20
N GLY A 97 12.38 0.22 67.93
CA GLY A 97 11.25 -0.42 68.60
C GLY A 97 9.98 -0.47 67.72
N PRO A 98 8.92 -1.13 68.21
CA PRO A 98 7.63 -1.21 67.54
C PRO A 98 6.84 0.10 67.70
N SER A 99 7.23 1.10 66.93
CA SER A 99 6.75 2.49 66.98
C SER A 99 5.74 2.86 65.88
N VAL A 100 5.65 2.04 64.82
CA VAL A 100 4.68 2.20 63.73
C VAL A 100 3.38 1.54 64.15
N GLU A 101 2.39 2.33 64.55
CA GLU A 101 1.08 1.83 64.94
C GLU A 101 0.12 1.87 63.75
N LEU A 102 -0.31 0.70 63.29
CA LEU A 102 -1.32 0.60 62.25
C LEU A 102 -2.69 1.01 62.79
N PRO A 103 -3.53 1.69 61.99
CA PRO A 103 -4.91 1.95 62.38
C PRO A 103 -5.62 0.62 62.68
N VAL A 104 -6.44 0.63 63.71
CA VAL A 104 -7.19 -0.56 64.13
C VAL A 104 -8.18 -0.92 63.03
N GLU A 105 -8.12 -2.16 62.51
CA GLU A 105 -9.23 -2.71 61.74
C GLU A 105 -10.48 -2.75 62.63
N GLU A 106 -11.59 -2.17 62.17
CA GLU A 106 -12.85 -2.22 62.90
C GLU A 106 -13.28 -3.68 63.08
N VAL A 107 -13.05 -4.20 64.28
CA VAL A 107 -13.54 -5.53 64.67
C VAL A 107 -15.08 -5.48 64.63
N PRO A 108 -15.75 -6.33 63.82
CA PRO A 108 -17.21 -6.43 63.79
C PRO A 108 -17.76 -6.62 65.20
N LEU A 109 -18.93 -6.02 65.47
CA LEU A 109 -19.54 -6.01 66.81
C LEU A 109 -19.69 -7.41 67.41
N GLU A 110 -19.90 -8.44 66.59
CA GLU A 110 -20.07 -9.83 67.00
C GLU A 110 -18.77 -10.45 67.55
N ARG A 111 -17.62 -9.87 67.22
CA ARG A 111 -16.28 -10.33 67.66
C ARG A 111 -15.64 -9.42 68.71
N ARG A 112 -16.33 -8.36 69.15
CA ARG A 112 -15.85 -7.46 70.21
C ARG A 112 -16.10 -8.07 71.59
N THR A 113 -15.11 -8.00 72.48
CA THR A 113 -15.26 -8.34 73.91
C THR A 113 -15.19 -7.07 74.76
N LEU A 114 -15.92 -7.03 75.89
CA LEU A 114 -16.03 -5.84 76.77
C LEU A 114 -14.69 -5.31 77.33
N LEU A 115 -13.62 -6.11 77.28
CA LEU A 115 -12.30 -5.79 77.82
C LEU A 115 -11.20 -5.71 76.75
N SER A 116 -11.53 -5.92 75.46
CA SER A 116 -10.53 -5.75 74.40
C SER A 116 -10.42 -4.28 74.02
N VAL A 117 -9.33 -3.64 74.44
CA VAL A 117 -8.89 -2.38 73.84
C VAL A 117 -8.34 -2.75 72.46
N PRO A 118 -8.91 -2.24 71.36
CA PRO A 118 -8.36 -2.48 70.05
C PRO A 118 -6.99 -1.78 69.98
N SER A 119 -5.91 -2.52 70.18
CA SER A 119 -4.57 -2.03 69.93
C SER A 119 -4.24 -2.39 68.49
N GLY A 120 -3.95 -1.37 67.68
CA GLY A 120 -3.40 -1.59 66.35
C GLY A 120 -2.13 -2.44 66.42
N GLU A 121 -1.88 -3.23 65.37
CA GLU A 121 -0.62 -3.94 65.20
C GLU A 121 0.53 -2.93 65.25
N LYS A 122 1.56 -3.21 66.07
CA LYS A 122 2.74 -2.36 66.18
C LYS A 122 3.90 -2.97 65.43
N LEU A 123 4.42 -2.24 64.46
CA LEU A 123 5.54 -2.62 63.63
C LEU A 123 6.77 -1.79 63.98
N THR A 124 7.95 -2.37 63.75
CA THR A 124 9.18 -1.57 63.64
C THR A 124 9.21 -0.88 62.27
N LEU A 125 9.98 0.20 62.10
CA LEU A 125 10.18 0.83 60.79
C LEU A 125 10.64 -0.19 59.73
N ARG A 126 11.54 -1.10 60.10
CA ARG A 126 12.00 -2.20 59.24
C ARG A 126 10.86 -3.17 58.86
N ALA A 127 10.05 -3.58 59.83
CA ALA A 127 8.93 -4.49 59.59
C ALA A 127 7.84 -3.84 58.72
N ALA A 128 7.65 -2.52 58.82
CA ALA A 128 6.77 -1.79 57.92
C ALA A 128 7.27 -1.84 56.47
N VAL A 129 8.58 -1.64 56.25
CA VAL A 129 9.19 -1.78 54.92
C VAL A 129 9.08 -3.22 54.41
N GLU A 130 9.42 -4.22 55.24
CA GLU A 130 9.28 -5.65 54.88
C GLU A 130 7.83 -6.01 54.48
N ARG A 131 6.82 -5.32 55.02
CA ARG A 131 5.41 -5.48 54.65
C ARG A 131 4.99 -4.68 53.41
N MET A 132 5.59 -3.51 53.18
CA MET A 132 5.37 -2.73 51.96
C MET A 132 5.96 -3.41 50.72
N THR A 133 7.15 -4.02 50.84
CA THR A 133 7.86 -4.64 49.71
C THR A 133 7.00 -5.60 48.87
N PRO A 134 6.35 -6.64 49.43
CA PRO A 134 5.54 -7.56 48.61
C PRO A 134 4.32 -6.88 47.97
N LEU A 135 3.69 -5.92 48.66
CA LEU A 135 2.56 -5.15 48.12
C LEU A 135 3.00 -4.31 46.91
N TYR A 136 4.17 -3.65 47.01
CA TYR A 136 4.74 -2.87 45.93
C TYR A 136 5.08 -3.76 44.73
N GLU A 137 5.77 -4.88 44.98
CA GLU A 137 6.17 -5.79 43.91
C GLU A 137 4.95 -6.40 43.18
N GLU A 138 3.88 -6.72 43.90
CA GLU A 138 2.64 -7.23 43.32
C GLU A 138 1.93 -6.17 42.45
N ALA A 139 1.81 -4.95 42.95
CA ALA A 139 1.24 -3.83 42.20
C ALA A 139 2.07 -3.52 40.95
N ALA A 140 3.40 -3.44 41.09
CA ALA A 140 4.32 -3.18 39.99
C ALA A 140 4.25 -4.28 38.92
N ARG A 141 4.24 -5.56 39.31
CA ARG A 141 4.07 -6.68 38.36
C ARG A 141 2.76 -6.60 37.60
N THR A 142 1.66 -6.29 38.30
CA THR A 142 0.33 -6.21 37.69
C THR A 142 0.23 -5.03 36.72
N VAL A 143 0.74 -3.85 37.10
CA VAL A 143 0.77 -2.66 36.24
C VAL A 143 1.63 -2.89 35.00
N ALA A 144 2.81 -3.51 35.15
CA ALA A 144 3.68 -3.84 34.03
C ALA A 144 3.06 -4.89 33.09
N ALA A 145 2.39 -5.91 33.63
CA ALA A 145 1.70 -6.93 32.82
C ALA A 145 0.54 -6.32 32.01
N LEU A 146 -0.25 -5.44 32.63
CA LEU A 146 -1.31 -4.70 31.95
C LEU A 146 -0.74 -3.85 30.81
N ASP A 147 0.31 -3.07 31.07
CA ASP A 147 0.95 -2.22 30.06
C ASP A 147 1.46 -3.04 28.86
N ALA A 148 2.09 -4.18 29.13
CA ALA A 148 2.59 -5.08 28.09
C ALA A 148 1.44 -5.68 27.25
N VAL A 149 0.35 -6.12 27.88
CA VAL A 149 -0.84 -6.63 27.19
C VAL A 149 -1.46 -5.55 26.32
N TRP A 150 -1.71 -4.37 26.91
CA TRP A 150 -2.39 -3.29 26.23
C TRP A 150 -1.59 -2.75 25.05
N SER A 151 -0.28 -2.52 25.24
CA SER A 151 0.62 -2.07 24.18
C SER A 151 0.69 -3.06 23.01
N ALA A 152 0.73 -4.36 23.30
CA ALA A 152 0.71 -5.39 22.26
C ALA A 152 -0.63 -5.41 21.49
N LEU A 153 -1.76 -5.32 22.19
CA LEU A 153 -3.09 -5.28 21.55
C LEU A 153 -3.30 -4.03 20.69
N LEU A 154 -2.88 -2.85 21.17
CA LEU A 154 -2.99 -1.60 20.40
C LEU A 154 -2.10 -1.60 19.17
N SER A 155 -0.87 -2.08 19.30
CA SER A 155 0.05 -2.22 18.15
C SER A 155 -0.55 -3.16 17.10
N ARG A 156 -1.09 -4.30 17.54
CA ARG A 156 -1.71 -5.26 16.64
C ARG A 156 -3.00 -4.74 16.01
N LEU A 157 -3.83 -4.02 16.76
CA LEU A 157 -5.03 -3.38 16.25
C LEU A 157 -4.70 -2.37 15.14
N ALA A 158 -3.66 -1.54 15.33
CA ALA A 158 -3.22 -0.58 14.34
C ALA A 158 -2.79 -1.24 13.01
N GLU A 159 -2.10 -2.38 13.07
CA GLU A 159 -1.75 -3.17 11.89
C GLU A 159 -3.00 -3.70 11.16
N VAL A 160 -4.00 -4.20 11.90
CA VAL A 160 -5.25 -4.71 11.31
C VAL A 160 -6.08 -3.58 10.70
N GLU A 161 -6.11 -2.41 11.34
CA GLU A 161 -6.78 -1.22 10.80
C GLU A 161 -6.09 -0.67 9.54
N ALA A 162 -4.77 -0.81 9.43
CA ALA A 162 -4.05 -0.49 8.18
C ALA A 162 -4.44 -1.45 7.05
N GLU A 163 -4.49 -2.76 7.32
CA GLU A 163 -4.91 -3.75 6.34
C GLU A 163 -6.36 -3.53 5.85
N ARG A 164 -7.27 -3.19 6.78
CA ARG A 164 -8.66 -2.83 6.44
C ARG A 164 -8.71 -1.63 5.50
N ARG A 165 -7.97 -0.56 5.80
CA ARG A 165 -7.94 0.66 4.97
C ARG A 165 -7.45 0.34 3.55
N ALA A 166 -6.38 -0.44 3.42
CA ALA A 166 -5.87 -0.86 2.12
C ALA A 166 -6.91 -1.64 1.29
N ALA A 167 -7.66 -2.54 1.93
CA ALA A 167 -8.74 -3.27 1.25
C ALA A 167 -9.91 -2.35 0.84
N GLU A 168 -10.28 -1.38 1.69
CA GLU A 168 -11.35 -0.42 1.37
C GLU A 168 -10.99 0.51 0.22
N GLU A 169 -9.75 1.00 0.15
CA GLU A 169 -9.26 1.84 -0.95
C GLU A 169 -9.34 1.11 -2.30
N LEU A 170 -9.01 -0.19 -2.33
CA LEU A 170 -9.15 -1.02 -3.54
C LEU A 170 -10.61 -1.29 -3.91
N LEU A 171 -11.48 -1.53 -2.93
CA LEU A 171 -12.91 -1.70 -3.21
C LEU A 171 -13.51 -0.39 -3.76
N GLU A 172 -13.11 0.76 -3.24
CA GLU A 172 -13.53 2.07 -3.75
C GLU A 172 -13.05 2.30 -5.19
N SER A 173 -11.82 1.90 -5.52
CA SER A 173 -11.26 2.01 -6.88
C SER A 173 -11.99 1.13 -7.90
N LEU A 174 -12.41 -0.07 -7.48
CA LEU A 174 -13.11 -1.05 -8.30
C LEU A 174 -14.61 -0.74 -8.40
N GLY A 175 -15.19 -0.18 -7.35
CA GLY A 175 -16.62 -0.07 -7.15
C GLY A 175 -17.29 -1.41 -6.81
N GLY A 176 -18.47 -1.35 -6.20
CA GLY A 176 -19.26 -2.53 -5.85
C GLY A 176 -19.36 -2.76 -4.35
N THR A 177 -19.61 -4.01 -3.97
CA THR A 177 -19.81 -4.44 -2.57
C THR A 177 -19.02 -5.71 -2.31
N GLU A 178 -18.33 -5.78 -1.17
CA GLU A 178 -17.62 -6.97 -0.72
C GLU A 178 -18.15 -7.39 0.67
N PRO A 179 -19.13 -8.32 0.73
CA PRO A 179 -19.80 -8.71 1.97
C PRO A 179 -18.84 -9.24 3.04
N GLU A 180 -17.75 -9.90 2.63
CA GLU A 180 -16.77 -10.43 3.58
C GLU A 180 -15.96 -9.29 4.22
N LEU A 181 -15.65 -8.22 3.48
CA LEU A 181 -15.02 -7.01 4.03
C LEU A 181 -15.93 -6.33 5.05
N ASP A 182 -17.22 -6.22 4.74
CA ASP A 182 -18.20 -5.64 5.67
C ASP A 182 -18.31 -6.45 6.97
N ARG A 183 -18.31 -7.78 6.86
CA ARG A 183 -18.29 -8.69 8.02
C ARG A 183 -17.03 -8.51 8.86
N LEU A 184 -15.86 -8.51 8.22
CA LEU A 184 -14.56 -8.34 8.89
C LEU A 184 -14.43 -6.96 9.54
N ARG A 185 -14.99 -5.91 8.94
CA ARG A 185 -15.06 -4.56 9.53
C ARG A 185 -15.88 -4.56 10.81
N ALA A 186 -17.04 -5.22 10.82
CA ALA A 186 -17.87 -5.34 12.01
C ALA A 186 -17.16 -6.14 13.11
N ASP A 187 -16.52 -7.25 12.75
CA ASP A 187 -15.73 -8.05 13.69
C ASP A 187 -14.56 -7.24 14.28
N LEU A 188 -13.85 -6.47 13.46
CA LEU A 188 -12.78 -5.58 13.93
C LEU A 188 -13.30 -4.52 14.90
N ALA A 189 -14.42 -3.88 14.59
CA ALA A 189 -15.03 -2.87 15.46
C ALA A 189 -15.40 -3.45 16.83
N ALA A 190 -15.94 -4.68 16.85
CA ALA A 190 -16.28 -5.38 18.08
C ALA A 190 -15.03 -5.69 18.93
N VAL A 191 -13.95 -6.19 18.32
CA VAL A 191 -12.70 -6.47 19.03
C VAL A 191 -12.02 -5.18 19.49
N ALA A 192 -12.02 -4.14 18.66
CA ALA A 192 -11.44 -2.85 19.00
C ALA A 192 -12.15 -2.20 20.20
N ALA A 193 -13.46 -2.41 20.35
CA ALA A 193 -14.19 -1.99 21.54
C ALA A 193 -13.66 -2.70 22.79
N ILE A 194 -13.50 -4.03 22.75
CA ILE A 194 -12.94 -4.82 23.86
C ILE A 194 -11.52 -4.36 24.20
N VAL A 195 -10.64 -4.16 23.21
CA VAL A 195 -9.26 -3.68 23.44
C VAL A 195 -9.22 -2.32 24.16
N ARG A 196 -10.23 -1.46 23.94
CA ARG A 196 -10.32 -0.14 24.59
C ARG A 196 -10.93 -0.18 25.99
N SER A 197 -11.91 -1.05 26.24
CA SER A 197 -12.66 -1.07 27.51
C SER A 197 -12.22 -2.19 28.47
N ASP A 198 -11.83 -3.35 27.95
CA ASP A 198 -11.43 -4.52 28.73
C ASP A 198 -10.29 -5.32 28.05
N PRO A 199 -9.09 -4.74 27.90
CA PRO A 199 -7.93 -5.42 27.31
C PRO A 199 -7.50 -6.68 28.08
N MET A 200 -7.71 -6.74 29.40
CA MET A 200 -7.35 -7.91 30.20
C MET A 200 -8.25 -9.12 29.94
N ALA A 201 -9.46 -8.95 29.39
CA ALA A 201 -10.25 -10.08 28.88
C ALA A 201 -9.58 -10.79 27.69
N LEU A 202 -8.61 -10.13 27.04
CA LEU A 202 -7.78 -10.67 25.98
C LEU A 202 -6.36 -11.00 26.48
N ALA A 203 -6.17 -11.22 27.78
CA ALA A 203 -4.92 -11.72 28.33
C ALA A 203 -4.97 -13.24 28.56
N ARG A 204 -3.90 -13.95 28.17
CA ARG A 204 -3.67 -15.36 28.52
C ARG A 204 -2.25 -15.55 29.02
N ASP A 205 -2.10 -16.18 30.19
CA ASP A 205 -0.80 -16.44 30.82
C ASP A 205 0.09 -15.19 30.92
N GLY A 206 -0.51 -14.02 31.19
CA GLY A 206 0.20 -12.74 31.29
C GLY A 206 0.63 -12.13 29.95
N ARG A 207 0.15 -12.64 28.81
CA ARG A 207 0.42 -12.11 27.47
C ARG A 207 -0.86 -11.77 26.73
N ALA A 208 -0.77 -10.85 25.77
CA ALA A 208 -1.89 -10.50 24.90
C ALA A 208 -2.26 -11.67 23.97
N ASP A 209 -3.51 -12.10 24.01
CA ASP A 209 -4.14 -12.99 23.04
C ASP A 209 -4.56 -12.18 21.80
N THR A 210 -3.73 -12.23 20.77
CA THR A 210 -3.94 -11.55 19.50
C THR A 210 -4.64 -12.43 18.47
N GLY A 211 -5.01 -13.67 18.80
CA GLY A 211 -5.48 -14.66 17.82
C GLY A 211 -6.71 -14.21 17.03
N ARG A 212 -7.65 -13.48 17.65
CA ARG A 212 -8.82 -12.94 16.95
C ARG A 212 -8.45 -11.80 15.99
N LEU A 213 -7.53 -10.91 16.39
CA LEU A 213 -6.99 -9.86 15.52
C LEU A 213 -6.19 -10.46 14.36
N ASP A 214 -5.44 -11.54 14.61
CA ASP A 214 -4.71 -12.29 13.59
C ASP A 214 -5.63 -12.92 12.55
N ALA A 215 -6.70 -13.57 13.00
CA ALA A 215 -7.70 -14.14 12.11
C ALA A 215 -8.36 -13.07 11.23
N ILE A 216 -8.72 -11.91 11.80
CA ILE A 216 -9.29 -10.79 11.04
C ILE A 216 -8.27 -10.24 10.05
N ARG A 217 -7.00 -10.05 10.44
CA ARG A 217 -5.96 -9.60 9.50
C ARG A 217 -5.82 -10.56 8.33
N THR A 218 -5.78 -11.87 8.59
CA THR A 218 -5.69 -12.87 7.52
C THR A 218 -6.88 -12.79 6.59
N GLY A 219 -8.11 -12.69 7.11
CA GLY A 219 -9.31 -12.51 6.29
C GLY A 219 -9.26 -11.22 5.44
N LEU A 220 -8.81 -10.11 6.01
CA LEU A 220 -8.67 -8.83 5.30
C LEU A 220 -7.61 -8.93 4.20
N ALA A 221 -6.48 -9.59 4.47
CA ALA A 221 -5.43 -9.82 3.48
C ALA A 221 -5.91 -10.71 2.33
N ASP A 222 -6.75 -11.71 2.63
CA ASP A 222 -7.34 -12.60 1.61
C ASP A 222 -8.30 -11.84 0.71
N VAL A 223 -9.18 -11.01 1.28
CA VAL A 223 -10.05 -10.10 0.54
C VAL A 223 -9.22 -9.14 -0.31
N ARG A 224 -8.20 -8.51 0.27
CA ARG A 224 -7.33 -7.58 -0.46
C ARG A 224 -6.69 -8.25 -1.67
N ARG A 225 -6.15 -9.47 -1.53
CA ARG A 225 -5.58 -10.22 -2.65
C ARG A 225 -6.61 -10.49 -3.76
N GLY A 226 -7.86 -10.78 -3.39
CA GLY A 226 -8.96 -10.93 -4.35
C GLY A 226 -9.28 -9.64 -5.10
N LEU A 227 -9.31 -8.51 -4.40
CA LEU A 227 -9.51 -7.18 -5.00
C LEU A 227 -8.33 -6.79 -5.92
N GLU A 228 -7.08 -7.03 -5.52
CA GLU A 228 -5.89 -6.80 -6.34
C GLU A 228 -5.89 -7.67 -7.62
N GLU A 229 -6.44 -8.88 -7.56
CA GLU A 229 -6.64 -9.71 -8.76
C GLU A 229 -7.71 -9.12 -9.68
N ALA A 230 -8.84 -8.69 -9.13
CA ALA A 230 -9.89 -8.02 -9.89
C ALA A 230 -9.40 -6.72 -10.57
N GLU A 231 -8.60 -5.91 -9.87
CA GLU A 231 -8.00 -4.69 -10.42
C GLU A 231 -7.04 -5.00 -11.57
N ARG A 232 -6.16 -6.00 -11.40
CA ARG A 232 -5.28 -6.45 -12.48
C ARG A 232 -6.04 -6.94 -13.71
N LEU A 233 -7.16 -7.64 -13.51
CA LEU A 233 -8.02 -8.08 -14.62
C LEU A 233 -8.69 -6.89 -15.33
N ARG A 234 -9.19 -5.91 -14.58
CA ARG A 234 -9.78 -4.67 -15.12
C ARG A 234 -8.75 -3.88 -15.93
N ASP A 235 -7.56 -3.69 -15.38
CA ASP A 235 -6.52 -2.88 -16.01
C ASP A 235 -5.97 -3.57 -17.27
N GLY A 236 -5.76 -4.90 -17.21
CA GLY A 236 -5.41 -5.70 -18.39
C GLY A 236 -6.48 -5.65 -19.48
N PHE A 237 -7.76 -5.60 -19.12
CA PHE A 237 -8.85 -5.39 -20.07
C PHE A 237 -8.80 -3.98 -20.70
N ALA A 238 -8.60 -2.95 -19.88
CA ALA A 238 -8.48 -1.58 -20.35
C ALA A 238 -7.28 -1.40 -21.31
N ASP A 239 -6.14 -2.03 -21.02
CA ASP A 239 -4.95 -2.03 -21.89
C ASP A 239 -5.22 -2.67 -23.24
N ARG A 240 -5.91 -3.81 -23.28
CA ARG A 240 -6.28 -4.47 -24.53
C ARG A 240 -7.19 -3.58 -25.39
N LEU A 241 -8.17 -2.92 -24.79
CA LEU A 241 -9.01 -1.96 -25.52
C LEU A 241 -8.21 -0.78 -26.07
N ARG A 242 -7.27 -0.23 -25.29
CA ARG A 242 -6.35 0.83 -25.75
C ARG A 242 -5.49 0.36 -26.93
N ALA A 243 -4.97 -0.86 -26.87
CA ALA A 243 -4.17 -1.44 -27.95
C ALA A 243 -4.98 -1.59 -29.25
N VAL A 244 -6.22 -2.07 -29.16
CA VAL A 244 -7.14 -2.15 -30.31
C VAL A 244 -7.42 -0.75 -30.86
N ALA A 245 -7.72 0.24 -30.02
CA ALA A 245 -7.95 1.61 -30.46
C ALA A 245 -6.76 2.16 -31.27
N ALA A 246 -5.53 1.94 -30.80
CA ALA A 246 -4.32 2.35 -31.50
C ALA A 246 -4.09 1.60 -32.84
N VAL A 247 -4.55 0.35 -32.97
CA VAL A 247 -4.57 -0.35 -34.27
C VAL A 247 -5.59 0.29 -35.21
N LEU A 248 -6.79 0.61 -34.71
CA LEU A 248 -7.85 1.24 -35.51
C LEU A 248 -7.48 2.65 -35.99
N ASP A 249 -6.78 3.45 -35.18
CA ASP A 249 -6.29 4.76 -35.63
C ASP A 249 -5.24 4.63 -36.75
N ARG A 250 -4.35 3.63 -36.66
CA ARG A 250 -3.41 3.31 -37.75
C ARG A 250 -4.11 2.81 -39.00
N LEU A 251 -5.16 2.01 -38.84
CA LEU A 251 -6.00 1.55 -39.95
C LEU A 251 -6.67 2.74 -40.64
N ARG A 252 -7.30 3.64 -39.88
CA ARG A 252 -7.95 4.85 -40.42
C ARG A 252 -6.95 5.69 -41.24
N GLY A 253 -5.76 5.95 -40.68
CA GLY A 253 -4.72 6.69 -41.40
C GLY A 253 -4.24 5.97 -42.68
N THR A 254 -4.17 4.63 -42.66
CA THR A 254 -3.81 3.83 -43.84
C THR A 254 -4.90 3.88 -44.92
N GLU A 255 -6.17 3.76 -44.53
CA GLU A 255 -7.32 3.86 -45.45
C GLU A 255 -7.41 5.26 -46.09
N GLU A 256 -7.19 6.34 -45.32
CA GLU A 256 -7.16 7.71 -45.82
C GLU A 256 -6.01 7.96 -46.81
N GLU A 257 -4.80 7.50 -46.48
CA GLU A 257 -3.64 7.58 -47.36
C GLU A 257 -3.87 6.78 -48.65
N ALA A 258 -4.39 5.55 -48.54
CA ALA A 258 -4.71 4.73 -49.69
C ALA A 258 -5.73 5.41 -50.62
N ARG A 259 -6.72 6.11 -50.06
CA ARG A 259 -7.68 6.92 -50.84
C ARG A 259 -6.98 8.06 -51.59
N ARG A 260 -6.08 8.81 -50.92
CA ARG A 260 -5.31 9.90 -51.55
C ARG A 260 -4.42 9.39 -52.69
N VAL A 261 -3.66 8.32 -52.46
CA VAL A 261 -2.79 7.74 -53.50
C VAL A 261 -3.62 7.17 -54.66
N ARG A 262 -4.79 6.60 -54.38
CA ARG A 262 -5.72 6.13 -55.41
C ARG A 262 -6.19 7.26 -56.31
N ASP A 263 -6.59 8.39 -55.73
CA ASP A 263 -7.01 9.57 -56.49
C ASP A 263 -5.87 10.11 -57.36
N GLU A 264 -4.64 10.12 -56.82
CA GLU A 264 -3.44 10.50 -57.57
C GLU A 264 -3.16 9.54 -58.75
N VAL A 265 -3.28 8.23 -58.54
CA VAL A 265 -3.13 7.22 -59.59
C VAL A 265 -4.18 7.40 -60.69
N LEU A 266 -5.45 7.62 -60.31
CA LEU A 266 -6.54 7.86 -61.27
C LEU A 266 -6.31 9.13 -62.10
N ALA A 267 -5.67 10.16 -61.53
CA ALA A 267 -5.30 11.37 -62.25
C ALA A 267 -4.07 11.20 -63.16
N LYS A 268 -3.09 10.38 -62.75
CA LYS A 268 -1.78 10.25 -63.42
C LYS A 268 -1.65 9.08 -64.38
N ILE A 269 -2.52 8.06 -64.31
CA ILE A 269 -2.38 6.82 -65.06
C ILE A 269 -3.65 6.54 -65.87
N VAL A 270 -3.48 6.17 -67.14
CA VAL A 270 -4.60 5.78 -68.01
C VAL A 270 -5.12 4.40 -67.60
N LYS A 271 -6.43 4.30 -67.32
CA LYS A 271 -7.17 3.05 -67.03
C LYS A 271 -6.40 2.08 -66.10
N PRO A 272 -6.02 2.52 -64.88
CA PRO A 272 -5.32 1.65 -63.94
C PRO A 272 -6.22 0.51 -63.46
N THR A 273 -5.64 -0.67 -63.20
CA THR A 273 -6.32 -1.78 -62.53
C THR A 273 -6.01 -1.68 -61.04
N LEU A 274 -7.01 -1.34 -60.23
CA LEU A 274 -6.84 -1.03 -58.81
C LEU A 274 -7.65 -2.01 -57.96
N PRO A 275 -7.14 -2.44 -56.80
CA PRO A 275 -7.93 -3.20 -55.83
C PRO A 275 -9.01 -2.31 -55.21
N ASP A 276 -10.06 -2.93 -54.68
CA ASP A 276 -11.04 -2.25 -53.84
C ASP A 276 -10.39 -1.82 -52.53
N LEU A 277 -10.69 -0.61 -52.07
CA LEU A 277 -10.24 -0.11 -50.78
C LEU A 277 -11.19 -0.63 -49.70
N PRO A 278 -10.72 -1.45 -48.73
CA PRO A 278 -11.55 -1.81 -47.60
C PRO A 278 -11.80 -0.57 -46.74
N GLU A 279 -13.07 -0.22 -46.50
CA GLU A 279 -13.48 0.85 -45.58
C GLU A 279 -14.04 0.23 -44.31
N SER A 280 -13.14 -0.30 -43.49
CA SER A 280 -13.48 -1.14 -42.33
C SER A 280 -13.27 -0.44 -40.99
N SER A 281 -12.50 0.65 -40.96
CA SER A 281 -12.16 1.38 -39.73
C SER A 281 -13.38 1.86 -38.94
N ALA A 282 -14.41 2.40 -39.62
CA ALA A 282 -15.61 2.93 -38.96
C ALA A 282 -16.42 1.81 -38.27
N ALA A 283 -16.72 0.73 -38.99
CA ALA A 283 -17.47 -0.40 -38.45
C ALA A 283 -16.74 -1.09 -37.28
N LEU A 284 -15.40 -1.18 -37.34
CA LEU A 284 -14.61 -1.72 -36.23
C LEU A 284 -14.54 -0.77 -35.03
N ALA A 285 -14.54 0.55 -35.26
CA ALA A 285 -14.63 1.54 -34.18
C ALA A 285 -15.98 1.46 -33.45
N ASP A 286 -17.08 1.27 -34.17
CA ASP A 286 -18.41 1.06 -33.57
C ASP A 286 -18.43 -0.22 -32.73
N ARG A 287 -17.82 -1.30 -33.22
CA ARG A 287 -17.66 -2.55 -32.45
C ARG A 287 -16.82 -2.34 -31.18
N LEU A 288 -15.72 -1.57 -31.25
CA LEU A 288 -14.92 -1.22 -30.08
C LEU A 288 -15.74 -0.46 -29.04
N ALA A 289 -16.53 0.53 -29.48
CA ALA A 289 -17.41 1.29 -28.59
C ALA A 289 -18.47 0.42 -27.91
N ALA A 290 -19.03 -0.56 -28.64
CA ALA A 290 -19.97 -1.52 -28.08
C ALA A 290 -19.34 -2.45 -27.03
N VAL A 291 -18.09 -2.86 -27.22
CA VAL A 291 -17.35 -3.70 -26.25
C VAL A 291 -16.92 -2.89 -25.02
N ALA A 292 -16.58 -1.61 -25.19
CA ALA A 292 -16.22 -0.71 -24.09
C ALA A 292 -17.41 -0.36 -23.16
N ARG A 293 -18.65 -0.62 -23.60
CA ARG A 293 -19.87 -0.46 -22.80
C ARG A 293 -20.66 -1.78 -22.78
N PRO A 294 -20.21 -2.79 -22.01
CA PRO A 294 -20.89 -4.08 -21.96
C PRO A 294 -22.33 -3.92 -21.49
N ALA A 295 -23.23 -4.73 -22.04
CA ALA A 295 -24.59 -4.83 -21.51
C ALA A 295 -24.57 -5.38 -20.07
N GLN A 296 -25.50 -4.92 -19.23
CA GLN A 296 -25.63 -5.43 -17.86
C GLN A 296 -25.85 -6.95 -17.89
N GLY A 297 -24.99 -7.71 -17.20
CA GLY A 297 -25.06 -9.18 -17.13
C GLY A 297 -24.25 -9.93 -18.21
N ALA A 298 -23.48 -9.25 -19.06
CA ALA A 298 -22.54 -9.93 -19.95
C ALA A 298 -21.44 -10.63 -19.14
N GLY A 299 -21.30 -11.95 -19.32
CA GLY A 299 -20.26 -12.72 -18.63
C GLY A 299 -18.85 -12.38 -19.13
N TRP A 300 -17.88 -12.34 -18.22
CA TRP A 300 -16.47 -12.01 -18.53
C TRP A 300 -15.86 -12.83 -19.66
N ASN A 301 -16.22 -14.12 -19.77
CA ASN A 301 -15.73 -15.00 -20.84
C ASN A 301 -16.22 -14.56 -22.23
N ASP A 302 -17.47 -14.11 -22.35
CA ASP A 302 -18.02 -13.60 -23.61
C ASP A 302 -17.34 -12.28 -23.99
N LEU A 303 -17.15 -11.40 -23.00
CA LEU A 303 -16.48 -10.12 -23.21
C LEU A 303 -15.01 -10.30 -23.66
N ALA A 304 -14.29 -11.24 -23.03
CA ALA A 304 -12.92 -11.58 -23.41
C ALA A 304 -12.84 -12.15 -24.83
N ALA A 305 -13.80 -13.01 -25.21
CA ALA A 305 -13.88 -13.55 -26.56
C ALA A 305 -14.13 -12.46 -27.62
N ARG A 306 -15.05 -11.51 -27.34
CA ARG A 306 -15.32 -10.36 -28.21
C ARG A 306 -14.11 -9.45 -28.40
N VAL A 307 -13.34 -9.19 -27.33
CA VAL A 307 -12.08 -8.44 -27.45
C VAL A 307 -11.06 -9.19 -28.31
N ALA A 308 -10.87 -10.49 -28.08
CA ALA A 308 -9.95 -11.30 -28.87
C ALA A 308 -10.34 -11.39 -30.35
N GLU A 309 -11.64 -11.41 -30.66
CA GLU A 309 -12.13 -11.32 -32.04
C GLU A 309 -11.85 -9.94 -32.65
N LEU A 310 -12.10 -8.87 -31.90
CA LEU A 310 -11.87 -7.50 -32.36
C LEU A 310 -10.37 -7.21 -32.60
N GLU A 311 -9.50 -7.72 -31.73
CA GLU A 311 -8.04 -7.68 -31.91
C GLU A 311 -7.62 -8.35 -33.22
N ARG A 312 -8.11 -9.56 -33.50
CA ARG A 312 -7.82 -10.25 -34.77
C ARG A 312 -8.37 -9.47 -35.97
N ALA A 313 -9.65 -9.09 -35.92
CA ALA A 313 -10.30 -8.38 -37.00
C ALA A 313 -9.64 -7.03 -37.35
N SER A 314 -9.18 -6.28 -36.33
CA SER A 314 -8.50 -5.01 -36.53
C SER A 314 -7.10 -5.16 -37.13
N ASN A 315 -6.34 -6.17 -36.72
CA ASN A 315 -5.03 -6.47 -37.31
C ASN A 315 -5.17 -6.95 -38.76
N ASP A 316 -6.08 -7.90 -39.03
CA ASP A 316 -6.34 -8.40 -40.38
C ASP A 316 -6.80 -7.28 -41.33
N ALA A 317 -7.64 -6.36 -40.84
CA ALA A 317 -8.07 -5.20 -41.60
C ALA A 317 -6.90 -4.25 -41.92
N LEU A 318 -6.03 -4.00 -40.94
CA LEU A 318 -4.83 -3.16 -41.13
C LEU A 318 -3.85 -3.76 -42.13
N GLU A 319 -3.63 -5.08 -42.09
CA GLU A 319 -2.79 -5.77 -43.07
C GLU A 319 -3.37 -5.66 -44.48
N ARG A 320 -4.67 -5.95 -44.66
CA ARG A 320 -5.34 -5.81 -45.97
C ARG A 320 -5.30 -4.38 -46.50
N ALA A 321 -5.49 -3.37 -45.64
CA ALA A 321 -5.41 -1.96 -46.05
C ALA A 321 -3.98 -1.59 -46.50
N ARG A 322 -2.96 -2.09 -45.81
CA ARG A 322 -1.55 -1.89 -46.20
C ARG A 322 -1.22 -2.57 -47.52
N GLU A 323 -1.67 -3.79 -47.73
CA GLU A 323 -1.49 -4.53 -48.99
C GLU A 323 -2.14 -3.78 -50.16
N ALA A 324 -3.41 -3.37 -50.01
CA ALA A 324 -4.11 -2.59 -51.01
C ALA A 324 -3.39 -1.25 -51.30
N SER A 325 -2.97 -0.53 -50.26
CA SER A 325 -2.19 0.70 -50.41
C SER A 325 -0.87 0.48 -51.14
N GLY A 326 -0.17 -0.63 -50.85
CA GLY A 326 1.09 -0.99 -51.50
C GLY A 326 0.91 -1.26 -53.00
N VAL A 327 -0.15 -1.99 -53.38
CA VAL A 327 -0.47 -2.24 -54.79
C VAL A 327 -0.77 -0.93 -55.54
N ILE A 328 -1.55 -0.03 -54.93
CA ILE A 328 -1.91 1.26 -55.55
C ILE A 328 -0.66 2.13 -55.72
N ARG A 329 0.16 2.28 -54.67
CA ARG A 329 1.39 3.08 -54.71
C ARG A 329 2.40 2.52 -55.72
N GLY A 330 2.50 1.20 -55.82
CA GLY A 330 3.39 0.50 -56.76
C GLY A 330 3.17 0.91 -58.23
N LEU A 331 1.98 1.39 -58.61
CA LEU A 331 1.73 1.91 -59.96
C LEU A 331 2.43 3.26 -60.21
N LEU A 332 2.48 4.15 -59.22
CA LEU A 332 3.22 5.40 -59.30
C LEU A 332 4.73 5.13 -59.26
N ASP A 333 5.17 4.24 -58.37
CA ASP A 333 6.57 3.84 -58.28
C ASP A 333 7.06 3.24 -59.60
N ARG A 334 6.22 2.41 -60.25
CA ARG A 334 6.52 1.86 -61.57
C ARG A 334 6.65 2.95 -62.64
N ARG A 335 5.84 4.00 -62.57
CA ARG A 335 5.96 5.15 -63.49
C ARG A 335 7.32 5.83 -63.33
N GLU A 336 7.73 6.11 -62.09
CA GLU A 336 9.03 6.75 -61.81
C GLU A 336 10.21 5.83 -62.15
N GLU A 337 10.10 4.53 -61.91
CA GLU A 337 11.09 3.54 -62.34
C GLU A 337 11.28 3.56 -63.87
N LEU A 338 10.18 3.56 -64.64
CA LEU A 338 10.25 3.62 -66.11
C LEU A 338 10.91 4.91 -66.60
N ARG A 339 10.65 6.05 -65.94
CA ARG A 339 11.31 7.33 -66.23
C ARG A 339 12.81 7.25 -66.00
N GLY A 340 13.23 6.75 -64.83
CA GLY A 340 14.65 6.57 -64.51
C GLY A 340 15.36 5.61 -65.47
N ARG A 341 14.70 4.51 -65.85
CA ARG A 341 15.23 3.54 -66.82
C ARG A 341 15.38 4.12 -68.22
N LEU A 342 14.41 4.92 -68.68
CA LEU A 342 14.50 5.60 -69.98
C LEU A 342 15.72 6.53 -70.03
N GLU A 343 15.91 7.34 -68.99
CA GLU A 343 17.08 8.23 -68.89
C GLU A 343 18.40 7.44 -68.80
N GLY A 344 18.43 6.33 -68.07
CA GLY A 344 19.59 5.43 -68.03
C GLY A 344 19.93 4.84 -69.40
N TYR A 345 18.92 4.40 -70.16
CA TYR A 345 19.14 3.89 -71.52
C TYR A 345 19.57 4.98 -72.50
N ARG A 346 19.08 6.21 -72.35
CA ARG A 346 19.57 7.35 -73.14
C ARG A 346 21.07 7.58 -72.92
N VAL A 347 21.52 7.58 -71.67
CA VAL A 347 22.96 7.71 -71.34
C VAL A 347 23.77 6.55 -71.95
N LYS A 348 23.24 5.32 -71.88
CA LYS A 348 23.90 4.15 -72.51
C LYS A 348 24.01 4.29 -74.02
N ALA A 349 22.94 4.70 -74.70
CA ALA A 349 22.94 4.91 -76.14
C ALA A 349 23.97 5.97 -76.57
N ALA A 350 24.08 7.06 -75.80
CA ALA A 350 25.07 8.11 -76.04
C ALA A 350 26.52 7.61 -75.87
N ARG A 351 26.80 6.79 -74.83
CA ARG A 351 28.12 6.19 -74.62
C ARG A 351 28.54 5.22 -75.72
N LEU A 352 27.58 4.55 -76.37
CA LEU A 352 27.82 3.64 -77.48
C LEU A 352 27.96 4.36 -78.83
N GLY A 353 27.98 5.70 -78.85
CA GLY A 353 28.14 6.49 -80.08
C GLY A 353 26.88 6.61 -80.94
N HIS A 354 25.73 6.16 -80.44
CA HIS A 354 24.45 6.20 -81.17
C HIS A 354 23.59 7.41 -80.79
N ALA A 355 24.22 8.52 -80.38
CA ALA A 355 23.52 9.74 -79.97
C ALA A 355 22.76 10.42 -81.14
N GLU A 356 23.26 10.26 -82.37
CA GLU A 356 22.69 10.87 -83.58
C GLU A 356 21.80 9.89 -84.38
N ASP A 357 21.55 8.69 -83.86
CA ASP A 357 20.69 7.72 -84.53
C ASP A 357 19.23 8.19 -84.48
N THR A 358 18.71 8.54 -85.65
CA THR A 358 17.37 9.12 -85.82
C THR A 358 16.24 8.18 -85.39
N GLU A 359 16.43 6.86 -85.51
CA GLU A 359 15.41 5.90 -85.10
C GLU A 359 15.41 5.72 -83.57
N LEU A 360 16.59 5.65 -82.93
CA LEU A 360 16.68 5.65 -81.47
C LEU A 360 16.13 6.94 -80.86
N ALA A 361 16.43 8.10 -81.47
CA ALA A 361 15.87 9.38 -81.05
C ALA A 361 14.34 9.38 -81.14
N ARG A 362 13.75 8.85 -82.23
CA ARG A 362 12.30 8.74 -82.38
C ARG A 362 11.66 7.85 -81.32
N ILE A 363 12.23 6.67 -81.04
CA ILE A 363 11.70 5.75 -80.03
C ILE A 363 11.84 6.36 -78.62
N TYR A 364 12.96 7.05 -78.34
CA TYR A 364 13.16 7.77 -77.09
C TYR A 364 12.10 8.87 -76.89
N GLU A 365 11.88 9.73 -77.88
CA GLU A 365 10.87 10.79 -77.78
C GLU A 365 9.46 10.22 -77.61
N GLN A 366 9.12 9.13 -78.31
CA GLN A 366 7.85 8.43 -78.10
C GLN A 366 7.69 7.88 -76.67
N ALA A 367 8.74 7.27 -76.11
CA ALA A 367 8.71 6.80 -74.73
C ALA A 367 8.64 7.95 -73.71
N ARG A 368 9.36 9.05 -73.98
CA ARG A 368 9.39 10.27 -73.15
C ARG A 368 8.02 10.95 -73.13
N GLU A 369 7.40 11.12 -74.30
CA GLU A 369 6.06 11.69 -74.43
C GLU A 369 5.04 10.87 -73.62
N LEU A 370 5.05 9.54 -73.77
CA LEU A 370 4.15 8.65 -73.02
C LEU A 370 4.35 8.75 -71.50
N LEU A 371 5.59 8.85 -71.01
CA LEU A 371 5.90 8.87 -69.57
C LEU A 371 5.74 10.25 -68.91
N TRP A 372 5.92 11.34 -69.64
CA TRP A 372 5.78 12.72 -69.12
C TRP A 372 4.39 13.32 -69.34
N THR A 373 3.55 12.71 -70.18
CA THR A 373 2.13 13.06 -70.28
C THR A 373 1.35 12.62 -69.04
N SER A 374 0.33 13.39 -68.67
CA SER A 374 -0.64 13.03 -67.62
C SER A 374 -2.05 13.09 -68.21
N PRO A 375 -2.81 11.97 -68.25
CA PRO A 375 -2.48 10.65 -67.71
C PRO A 375 -1.51 9.82 -68.58
N CYS A 376 -0.66 9.00 -67.96
CA CYS A 376 0.34 8.14 -68.59
C CYS A 376 -0.21 6.72 -68.87
N ASP A 377 -0.04 6.20 -70.09
CA ASP A 377 -0.33 4.80 -70.42
C ASP A 377 0.87 3.92 -70.07
N LEU A 378 0.87 3.36 -68.86
CA LEU A 378 1.97 2.52 -68.36
C LEU A 378 2.24 1.29 -69.23
N ARG A 379 1.20 0.71 -69.84
CA ARG A 379 1.35 -0.49 -70.69
C ARG A 379 2.09 -0.11 -71.98
N LYS A 380 1.63 0.93 -72.66
CA LYS A 380 2.29 1.44 -73.88
C LYS A 380 3.70 1.94 -73.59
N ALA A 381 3.91 2.66 -72.49
CA ALA A 381 5.23 3.13 -72.08
C ALA A 381 6.21 1.96 -71.83
N THR A 382 5.76 0.90 -71.17
CA THR A 382 6.58 -0.31 -70.92
C THR A 382 6.99 -1.00 -72.22
N VAL A 383 6.06 -1.16 -73.16
CA VAL A 383 6.34 -1.77 -74.49
C VAL A 383 7.32 -0.90 -75.28
N THR A 384 7.11 0.42 -75.32
CA THR A 384 7.96 1.37 -76.06
C THR A 384 9.38 1.41 -75.49
N LEU A 385 9.53 1.45 -74.17
CA LEU A 385 10.84 1.37 -73.50
C LEU A 385 11.56 0.05 -73.78
N SER A 386 10.82 -1.07 -73.82
CA SER A 386 11.40 -2.38 -74.14
C SER A 386 11.89 -2.43 -75.59
N GLY A 387 11.12 -1.84 -76.51
CA GLY A 387 11.55 -1.64 -77.90
C GLY A 387 12.80 -0.77 -78.02
N TYR A 388 12.88 0.32 -77.25
CA TYR A 388 14.07 1.17 -77.19
C TYR A 388 15.31 0.41 -76.72
N GLN A 389 15.17 -0.37 -75.63
CA GLN A 389 16.26 -1.20 -75.10
C GLN A 389 16.73 -2.25 -76.12
N GLN A 390 15.80 -2.93 -76.79
CA GLN A 390 16.12 -3.91 -77.82
C GLN A 390 16.85 -3.26 -79.01
N ALA A 391 16.39 -2.09 -79.45
CA ALA A 391 17.00 -1.33 -80.53
C ALA A 391 18.44 -0.88 -80.18
N ILE A 392 18.70 -0.45 -78.94
CA ILE A 392 20.06 -0.13 -78.46
C ILE A 392 20.95 -1.39 -78.49
N ASN A 393 20.44 -2.51 -77.97
CA ASN A 393 21.22 -3.74 -77.87
C ASN A 393 21.50 -4.36 -79.25
N ALA A 394 20.57 -4.26 -80.20
CA ALA A 394 20.78 -4.73 -81.57
C ALA A 394 21.92 -3.95 -82.27
N ARG A 395 21.97 -2.63 -82.07
CA ARG A 395 23.04 -1.78 -82.59
C ARG A 395 24.38 -2.02 -81.91
N ALA A 396 24.40 -2.21 -80.60
CA ALA A 396 25.60 -2.58 -79.86
C ALA A 396 26.23 -3.89 -80.39
N LYS A 397 25.40 -4.89 -80.71
CA LYS A 397 25.86 -6.17 -81.31
C LYS A 397 26.29 -6.04 -82.78
N GLY A 398 25.76 -5.04 -83.50
CA GLY A 398 26.15 -4.74 -84.88
C GLY A 398 27.50 -4.03 -85.00
N VAL A 399 28.01 -3.45 -83.92
CA VAL A 399 29.32 -2.76 -83.85
C VAL A 399 30.47 -3.73 -83.46
N GLU A 400 30.17 -4.90 -82.90
CA GLU A 400 31.15 -5.94 -82.54
C GLU A 400 31.43 -6.96 -83.67
N ARG A 401 30.85 -6.78 -84.87
CA ARG A 401 31.19 -7.51 -86.09
C ARG A 401 31.83 -6.56 -87.09
#